data_AF-B7G7N4-F1
#
_entry.id   AF-B7G7N4-F1
#
_cell.length_a   1.000
_cell.length_b   1.000
_cell.length_c   1.000
_cell.angle_alpha   90.00
_cell.angle_beta   90.00
_cell.angle_gamma   90.00
#
_symmetry.space_group_name_H-M   'P 1'
#
loop_
_entity.id
_entity.type
_entity.pdbx_description
1 polymer ?
#
loop_
_entity_poly.entity_id
_entity_poly.type
_entity_poly.pdbx_seq_one_letter_code
_entity_poly.pdbx_strand_id
1 'polypeptide(L)'
;MNLASFVLFIIYAFLFRQSRGEFGVARQASIEAEGPDNLEDESTSANLVEKLIKGWHELDQATAVEIVAVIEAAKQDPETVVLVRRLNNGGGKDSLQSLKNDLPKQQIVRLLARSLEEMKAAEILFRDPRRAYEEMEKEGLIPADMKSVYKRDPTLLADNKKKSLYFSFVTMASTGGFM
;
A
#
# COMPACT_ATOMS: atom_id res chain seq x y z
N MET A 1 -7.59 5.21 25.95
CA MET A 1 -6.95 4.64 24.75
C MET A 1 -7.73 5.18 23.56
N ASN A 2 -7.16 6.09 22.78
CA ASN A 2 -7.92 6.78 21.72
C ASN A 2 -8.07 5.86 20.50
N LEU A 3 -9.18 6.00 19.77
CA LEU A 3 -9.51 5.16 18.61
C LEU A 3 -8.37 5.11 17.56
N ALA A 4 -7.67 6.24 17.37
CA ALA A 4 -6.48 6.32 16.52
C ALA A 4 -5.32 5.43 16.99
N SER A 5 -5.10 5.30 18.30
CA SER A 5 -4.08 4.42 18.88
C SER A 5 -4.45 2.93 18.77
N PHE A 6 -5.75 2.60 18.73
CA PHE A 6 -6.22 1.23 18.57
C PHE A 6 -6.06 0.75 17.13
N VAL A 7 -6.39 1.59 16.15
CA VAL A 7 -6.20 1.29 14.71
C VAL A 7 -4.72 1.13 14.39
N LEU A 8 -3.85 1.99 14.94
CA LEU A 8 -2.40 1.86 14.76
C LEU A 8 -1.84 0.56 15.36
N PHE A 9 -2.38 0.10 16.48
CA PHE A 9 -1.98 -1.15 17.14
C PHE A 9 -2.41 -2.40 16.34
N ILE A 10 -3.59 -2.37 15.71
CA ILE A 10 -4.06 -3.47 14.84
C ILE A 10 -3.19 -3.60 13.59
N ILE A 11 -2.83 -2.48 12.96
CA ILE A 11 -1.93 -2.47 11.79
C ILE A 11 -0.54 -2.99 12.17
N TYR A 12 -0.02 -2.59 13.34
CA TYR A 12 1.30 -3.03 13.82
C TYR A 12 1.33 -4.52 14.17
N ALA A 13 0.27 -5.05 14.81
CA ALA A 13 0.16 -6.46 15.16
C ALA A 13 0.03 -7.37 13.92
N PHE A 14 -0.56 -6.87 12.84
CA PHE A 14 -0.70 -7.61 11.59
C PHE A 14 0.63 -7.72 10.83
N LEU A 15 1.43 -6.64 10.81
CA LEU A 15 2.75 -6.64 10.18
C LEU A 15 3.77 -7.54 10.89
N PHE A 16 3.64 -7.74 12.21
CA PHE A 16 4.55 -8.58 12.98
C PHE A 16 4.27 -10.08 12.87
N ARG A 17 3.07 -10.50 12.43
CA ARG A 17 2.70 -11.92 12.37
C ARG A 17 3.22 -12.64 11.11
N GLN A 18 3.71 -11.93 10.10
CA GLN A 18 4.20 -12.55 8.85
C GLN A 18 5.66 -13.02 8.87
N SER A 19 6.45 -12.79 9.92
CA SER A 19 7.90 -13.07 9.89
C SER A 19 8.32 -14.51 10.27
N ARG A 20 7.39 -15.45 10.43
CA ARG A 20 7.73 -16.87 10.65
C ARG A 20 6.87 -17.80 9.80
N GLY A 21 7.38 -18.16 8.64
CA GLY A 21 6.83 -19.14 7.72
C GLY A 21 7.88 -19.55 6.69
N GLU A 22 8.59 -20.61 7.02
CA GLU A 22 9.59 -21.39 6.29
C GLU A 22 9.65 -21.24 4.75
N PHE A 23 10.84 -20.88 4.27
CA PHE A 23 11.27 -21.09 2.89
C PHE A 23 11.42 -22.60 2.62
N GLY A 24 10.56 -23.15 1.76
CA GLY A 24 10.60 -24.53 1.28
C GLY A 24 10.52 -24.59 -0.24
N VAL A 25 11.48 -25.29 -0.83
CA VAL A 25 11.83 -25.41 -2.26
C VAL A 25 10.69 -25.88 -3.20
N ALA A 26 10.65 -25.23 -4.37
CA ALA A 26 10.18 -25.64 -5.72
C ALA A 26 9.25 -26.86 -5.89
N ARG A 27 8.09 -26.59 -6.52
CA ARG A 27 7.53 -27.46 -7.57
C ARG A 27 6.97 -26.58 -8.69
N GLN A 28 7.52 -26.78 -9.89
CA GLN A 28 6.89 -26.36 -11.14
C GLN A 28 5.51 -27.00 -11.21
N ALA A 29 4.47 -26.16 -11.19
CA ALA A 29 3.16 -26.52 -11.68
C ALA A 29 2.82 -25.49 -12.74
N SER A 30 2.89 -25.92 -13.99
CA SER A 30 2.29 -25.27 -15.14
C SER A 30 0.81 -25.11 -14.86
N ILE A 31 0.39 -23.90 -14.48
CA ILE A 31 -1.03 -23.56 -14.39
C ILE A 31 -1.35 -22.89 -15.72
N GLU A 32 -2.03 -23.63 -16.59
CA GLU A 32 -2.87 -23.07 -17.64
C GLU A 32 -3.73 -21.98 -17.02
N ALA A 33 -3.44 -20.73 -17.38
CA ALA A 33 -4.27 -19.61 -17.02
C ALA A 33 -5.51 -19.63 -17.92
N GLU A 34 -6.48 -20.46 -17.58
CA GLU A 34 -7.87 -20.19 -17.93
C GLU A 34 -8.25 -18.88 -17.22
N GLY A 35 -8.28 -17.80 -18.00
CA GLY A 35 -8.66 -16.49 -17.52
C GLY A 35 -10.12 -16.50 -17.09
N PRO A 36 -10.47 -16.01 -15.88
CA PRO A 36 -11.82 -15.58 -15.65
C PRO A 36 -12.02 -14.26 -16.40
N ASP A 37 -12.79 -14.40 -17.47
CA ASP A 37 -13.62 -13.40 -18.12
C ASP A 37 -14.39 -12.55 -17.08
N ASN A 38 -14.64 -11.28 -17.40
CA ASN A 38 -15.13 -10.17 -16.55
C ASN A 38 -14.08 -9.36 -15.76
N LEU A 39 -13.28 -8.58 -16.50
CA LEU A 39 -12.88 -7.25 -16.05
C LEU A 39 -13.71 -6.21 -16.82
N GLU A 40 -15.02 -6.18 -16.59
CA GLU A 40 -15.81 -4.98 -16.91
C GLU A 40 -15.41 -3.87 -15.94
N ASP A 41 -14.57 -2.94 -16.37
CA ASP A 41 -14.83 -1.49 -16.28
C ASP A 41 -13.72 -0.80 -17.07
N GLU A 42 -14.03 -0.44 -18.33
CA GLU A 42 -13.23 0.49 -19.13
C GLU A 42 -13.37 1.90 -18.52
N SER A 43 -13.00 2.04 -17.25
CA SER A 43 -12.96 3.33 -16.60
C SER A 43 -11.76 4.06 -17.16
N THR A 44 -12.01 4.93 -18.14
CA THR A 44 -10.99 5.88 -18.60
C THR A 44 -10.41 6.62 -17.38
N SER A 45 -9.13 7.02 -17.44
CA SER A 45 -8.50 7.76 -16.33
C SER A 45 -9.32 8.99 -15.90
N ALA A 46 -10.05 9.61 -16.83
CA ALA A 46 -10.99 10.70 -16.55
C ALA A 46 -12.15 10.28 -15.63
N ASN A 47 -12.75 9.10 -15.87
CA ASN A 47 -13.81 8.56 -15.02
C ASN A 47 -13.32 8.29 -13.60
N LEU A 48 -12.08 7.81 -13.43
CA LEU A 48 -11.50 7.59 -12.10
C LEU A 48 -11.24 8.90 -11.37
N VAL A 49 -10.73 9.93 -12.05
CA VAL A 49 -10.55 11.27 -11.47
C VAL A 49 -11.89 11.81 -10.97
N GLU A 50 -12.95 11.71 -11.77
CA GLU A 50 -14.29 12.14 -11.35
C GLU A 50 -14.81 11.33 -10.15
N LYS A 51 -14.64 10.00 -10.15
CA LYS A 51 -15.00 9.13 -9.02
C LYS A 51 -14.28 9.55 -7.73
N LEU A 52 -12.98 9.89 -7.80
CA LEU A 52 -12.20 10.33 -6.64
C LEU A 52 -12.67 11.68 -6.10
N ILE A 53 -12.86 12.68 -6.97
CA ILE A 53 -13.33 14.03 -6.58
C ILE A 53 -14.75 13.95 -5.99
N LYS A 54 -15.64 13.12 -6.56
CA LYS A 54 -16.97 12.87 -5.96
C LYS A 54 -16.88 12.17 -4.61
N GLY A 55 -15.88 11.31 -4.42
CA GLY A 55 -15.62 10.64 -3.16
C GLY A 55 -15.16 11.60 -2.05
N TRP A 56 -14.40 12.65 -2.40
CA TRP A 56 -13.98 13.70 -1.48
C TRP A 56 -13.84 15.04 -2.22
N HIS A 57 -14.81 15.94 -2.04
CA HIS A 57 -14.91 17.20 -2.79
C HIS A 57 -13.78 18.21 -2.51
N GLU A 58 -13.03 18.04 -1.42
CA GLU A 58 -11.86 18.88 -1.11
C GLU A 58 -10.58 18.36 -1.78
N LEU A 59 -10.63 17.19 -2.43
CA LEU A 59 -9.53 16.67 -3.22
C LEU A 59 -9.35 17.54 -4.47
N ASP A 60 -8.19 18.17 -4.60
CA ASP A 60 -7.87 18.94 -5.79
C ASP A 60 -7.64 18.03 -7.01
N GLN A 61 -7.88 18.59 -8.20
CA GLN A 61 -7.80 17.84 -9.44
C GLN A 61 -6.39 17.30 -9.72
N ALA A 62 -5.32 18.01 -9.33
CA ALA A 62 -3.96 17.58 -9.60
C ALA A 62 -3.62 16.33 -8.77
N THR A 63 -3.94 16.35 -7.47
CA THR A 63 -3.78 15.17 -6.60
C THR A 63 -4.62 14.00 -7.09
N ALA A 64 -5.85 14.23 -7.54
CA ALA A 64 -6.69 13.17 -8.11
C ALA A 64 -6.05 12.52 -9.35
N VAL A 65 -5.49 13.32 -10.26
CA VAL A 65 -4.77 12.82 -11.46
C VAL A 65 -3.56 11.97 -11.07
N GLU A 66 -2.79 12.40 -10.08
CA GLU A 66 -1.64 11.64 -9.62
C GLU A 66 -2.02 10.32 -8.95
N ILE A 67 -3.08 10.29 -8.14
CA ILE A 67 -3.62 9.04 -7.57
C ILE A 67 -3.98 8.07 -8.70
N VAL A 68 -4.68 8.56 -9.73
CA VAL A 68 -5.04 7.74 -10.89
C VAL A 68 -3.81 7.25 -11.65
N ALA A 69 -2.78 8.09 -11.82
CA ALA A 69 -1.55 7.67 -12.48
C ALA A 69 -0.86 6.51 -11.74
N VAL A 70 -0.82 6.54 -10.40
CA VAL A 70 -0.26 5.45 -9.59
C VAL A 70 -1.14 4.20 -9.68
N ILE A 71 -2.46 4.33 -9.66
CA ILE A 71 -3.41 3.21 -9.82
C ILE A 71 -3.23 2.53 -11.17
N GLU A 72 -3.15 3.29 -12.26
CA GLU A 72 -2.98 2.74 -13.60
C GLU A 72 -1.62 2.06 -13.77
N ALA A 73 -0.55 2.63 -13.22
CA ALA A 73 0.74 1.95 -13.17
C ALA A 73 0.68 0.65 -12.36
N ALA A 74 -0.02 0.65 -11.22
CA ALA A 74 -0.21 -0.53 -10.36
C ALA A 74 -1.01 -1.64 -11.05
N LYS A 75 -2.01 -1.31 -11.86
CA LYS A 75 -2.79 -2.29 -12.65
C LYS A 75 -1.94 -2.99 -13.72
N GLN A 76 -0.91 -2.32 -14.22
CA GLN A 76 0.01 -2.85 -15.23
C GLN A 76 1.19 -3.62 -14.64
N ASP A 77 1.45 -3.46 -13.34
CA ASP A 77 2.55 -4.14 -12.65
C ASP A 77 2.18 -5.60 -12.26
N PRO A 78 2.87 -6.63 -12.80
CA PRO A 78 2.51 -8.02 -12.54
C PRO A 78 2.55 -8.43 -11.07
N GLU A 79 3.51 -7.91 -10.29
CA GLU A 79 3.62 -8.21 -8.87
C GLU A 79 2.42 -7.66 -8.10
N THR A 80 2.00 -6.45 -8.44
CA THR A 80 0.82 -5.79 -7.87
C THR A 80 -0.48 -6.47 -8.28
N VAL A 81 -0.60 -6.95 -9.51
CA VAL A 81 -1.77 -7.76 -9.93
C VAL A 81 -1.88 -9.04 -9.08
N VAL A 82 -0.77 -9.73 -8.84
CA VAL A 82 -0.76 -10.92 -7.97
C VAL A 82 -1.11 -10.55 -6.53
N LEU A 83 -0.59 -9.42 -6.04
CA LEU A 83 -0.90 -8.90 -4.71
C LEU A 83 -2.40 -8.61 -4.55
N VAL A 84 -3.00 -7.84 -5.47
CA VAL A 84 -4.42 -7.49 -5.45
C VAL A 84 -5.28 -8.74 -5.55
N ARG A 85 -4.90 -9.72 -6.39
CA ARG A 85 -5.60 -11.02 -6.44
C ARG A 85 -5.57 -11.74 -5.09
N ARG A 86 -4.44 -11.75 -4.38
CA ARG A 86 -4.32 -12.35 -3.04
C ARG A 86 -5.11 -11.58 -1.98
N LEU A 87 -5.19 -10.25 -2.11
CA LEU A 87 -6.01 -9.41 -1.23
C LEU A 87 -7.51 -9.68 -1.45
N ASN A 88 -7.96 -9.77 -2.70
CA ASN A 88 -9.37 -9.94 -3.03
C ASN A 88 -9.88 -11.38 -2.86
N ASN A 89 -9.04 -12.37 -3.18
CA ASN A 89 -9.47 -13.78 -3.28
C ASN A 89 -8.71 -14.73 -2.34
N GLY A 90 -7.64 -14.26 -1.68
CA GLY A 90 -6.81 -15.06 -0.79
C GLY A 90 -7.01 -14.69 0.69
N GLY A 91 -5.97 -14.91 1.49
CA GLY A 91 -6.01 -14.66 2.94
C GLY A 91 -6.23 -13.21 3.37
N GLY A 92 -6.26 -12.25 2.45
CA GLY A 92 -6.57 -10.84 2.73
C GLY A 92 -8.05 -10.48 2.58
N LYS A 93 -8.89 -11.37 2.03
CA LYS A 93 -10.26 -11.04 1.62
C LYS A 93 -11.12 -10.53 2.76
N ASP A 94 -11.11 -11.23 3.88
CA ASP A 94 -11.93 -10.87 5.03
C ASP A 94 -11.50 -9.52 5.61
N SER A 95 -10.19 -9.27 5.70
CA SER A 95 -9.65 -7.99 6.16
C SER A 95 -10.01 -6.83 5.22
N LEU A 96 -9.92 -7.05 3.90
CA LEU A 96 -10.27 -6.03 2.92
C LEU A 96 -11.78 -5.74 2.93
N GLN A 97 -12.61 -6.77 3.11
CA GLN A 97 -14.05 -6.61 3.26
C GLN A 97 -14.42 -5.87 4.55
N SER A 98 -13.74 -6.15 5.67
CA SER A 98 -13.90 -5.38 6.91
C SER A 98 -13.55 -3.92 6.69
N LEU A 99 -12.40 -3.62 6.10
CA LEU A 99 -12.01 -2.23 5.80
C LEU A 99 -13.02 -1.51 4.91
N LYS A 100 -13.56 -2.21 3.90
CA LYS A 100 -14.59 -1.66 3.01
C LYS A 100 -15.90 -1.35 3.74
N ASN A 101 -16.25 -2.14 4.74
CA ASN A 101 -17.46 -1.94 5.55
C ASN A 101 -17.26 -0.84 6.61
N ASP A 102 -16.05 -0.72 7.15
CA ASP A 102 -15.73 0.18 8.26
C ASP A 102 -15.39 1.61 7.80
N LEU A 103 -14.89 1.77 6.57
CA LEU A 103 -14.43 3.05 6.06
C LEU A 103 -15.40 3.65 5.03
N PRO A 104 -15.95 4.85 5.28
CA PRO A 104 -16.67 5.60 4.28
C PRO A 104 -15.80 5.90 3.06
N LYS A 105 -16.41 5.96 1.87
CA LYS A 105 -15.69 6.26 0.61
C LYS A 105 -14.80 7.51 0.71
N GLN A 106 -15.30 8.58 1.33
CA GLN A 106 -14.52 9.81 1.57
C GLN A 106 -13.25 9.55 2.37
N GLN A 107 -13.32 8.69 3.39
CA GLN A 107 -12.16 8.36 4.19
C GLN A 107 -11.14 7.55 3.38
N ILE A 108 -11.58 6.63 2.52
CA ILE A 108 -10.69 5.90 1.62
C ILE A 108 -9.96 6.85 0.67
N VAL A 109 -10.67 7.80 0.05
CA VAL A 109 -10.05 8.79 -0.85
C VAL A 109 -9.06 9.69 -0.09
N ARG A 110 -9.40 10.12 1.13
CA ARG A 110 -8.48 10.89 1.98
C ARG A 110 -7.22 10.09 2.35
N LEU A 111 -7.37 8.79 2.62
CA LEU A 111 -6.23 7.91 2.91
C LEU A 111 -5.35 7.70 1.68
N LEU A 112 -5.94 7.59 0.47
CA LEU A 112 -5.18 7.55 -0.79
C LEU A 112 -4.33 8.80 -0.99
N ALA A 113 -4.94 9.98 -0.82
CA ALA A 113 -4.22 11.26 -0.94
C ALA A 113 -3.07 11.36 0.07
N ARG A 114 -3.33 10.96 1.33
CA ARG A 114 -2.31 10.92 2.37
C ARG A 114 -1.19 9.94 2.05
N SER A 115 -1.51 8.73 1.60
CA SER A 115 -0.49 7.74 1.23
C SER A 115 0.37 8.22 0.05
N LEU A 116 -0.23 8.92 -0.93
CA LEU A 116 0.51 9.56 -2.01
C LEU A 116 1.48 10.63 -1.49
N GLU A 117 1.03 11.49 -0.58
CA GLU A 117 1.88 12.49 0.07
C GLU A 117 3.03 11.82 0.85
N GLU A 118 2.74 10.76 1.61
CA GLU A 118 3.76 10.01 2.35
C GLU A 118 4.78 9.35 1.43
N MET A 119 4.37 8.80 0.28
CA MET A 119 5.30 8.27 -0.73
C MET A 119 6.23 9.36 -1.28
N LYS A 120 5.69 10.53 -1.65
CA LYS A 120 6.48 11.68 -2.10
C LYS A 120 7.43 12.19 -1.03
N ALA A 121 6.97 12.28 0.22
CA ALA A 121 7.80 12.68 1.34
C ALA A 121 8.93 11.68 1.60
N ALA A 122 8.64 10.37 1.48
CA ALA A 122 9.66 9.33 1.60
C ALA A 122 10.71 9.42 0.48
N GLU A 123 10.33 9.75 -0.76
CA GLU A 123 11.30 9.99 -1.84
C GLU A 123 12.26 11.13 -1.51
N ILE A 124 11.77 12.21 -0.88
CA ILE A 124 12.59 13.34 -0.45
C ILE A 124 13.49 12.94 0.72
N LEU A 125 12.91 12.30 1.75
CA LEU A 125 13.63 11.88 2.95
C LEU A 125 14.79 10.95 2.60
N PHE A 126 14.54 9.95 1.75
CA PHE A 126 15.53 8.95 1.35
C PHE A 126 16.37 9.35 0.14
N ARG A 127 16.43 10.64 -0.23
CA ARG A 127 17.48 11.14 -1.14
C ARG A 127 18.88 10.93 -0.57
N ASP A 128 19.00 11.00 0.76
CA ASP A 128 20.18 10.60 1.51
C ASP A 128 19.77 9.52 2.54
N PRO A 129 19.83 8.23 2.17
CA PRO A 129 19.42 7.14 3.05
C PRO A 129 20.21 7.10 4.36
N ARG A 130 21.47 7.53 4.35
CA ARG A 130 22.31 7.53 5.55
C ARG A 130 21.82 8.57 6.54
N ARG A 131 21.62 9.80 6.07
CA ARG A 131 21.04 10.87 6.89
C ARG A 131 19.64 10.49 7.39
N ALA A 132 18.80 9.91 6.53
CA ALA A 132 17.48 9.44 6.93
C ALA A 132 17.53 8.41 8.06
N TYR A 133 18.44 7.43 7.97
CA TYR A 133 18.67 6.46 9.05
C TYR A 133 19.05 7.15 10.37
N GLU A 134 19.97 8.11 10.34
CA GLU A 134 20.46 8.78 11.55
C GLU A 134 19.34 9.59 12.23
N GLU A 135 18.54 10.34 11.48
CA GLU A 135 17.39 11.08 12.01
C GLU A 135 16.31 10.13 12.55
N MET A 136 16.00 9.05 11.83
CA MET A 136 15.02 8.06 12.29
C MET A 136 15.49 7.27 13.51
N GLU A 137 16.79 7.01 13.66
CA GLU A 137 17.35 6.38 14.85
C GLU A 137 17.24 7.29 16.08
N LYS A 138 17.53 8.59 15.92
CA LYS A 138 17.39 9.59 17.00
C LYS A 138 15.97 9.66 17.53
N GLU A 139 14.99 9.64 16.64
CA GLU A 139 13.56 9.67 16.97
C GLU A 139 12.99 8.32 17.42
N GLY A 140 13.82 7.26 17.48
CA GLY A 140 13.37 5.93 17.90
C GLY A 140 12.40 5.25 16.93
N LEU A 141 12.40 5.65 15.65
CA LEU A 141 11.49 5.15 14.61
C LEU A 141 11.97 3.84 13.97
N ILE A 142 13.16 3.37 14.33
CA ILE A 142 13.76 2.14 13.83
C ILE A 142 13.60 1.01 14.87
N PRO A 143 12.95 -0.12 14.49
CA PRO A 143 12.86 -1.31 15.35
C PRO A 143 14.23 -1.76 15.85
N ALA A 144 14.33 -2.10 17.14
CA ALA A 144 15.60 -2.38 17.81
C ALA A 144 16.36 -3.56 17.18
N ASP A 145 15.64 -4.57 16.70
CA ASP A 145 16.15 -5.76 16.01
C ASP A 145 16.72 -5.46 14.62
N MET A 146 16.26 -4.40 13.96
CA MET A 146 16.69 -4.02 12.61
C MET A 146 17.76 -2.92 12.59
N LYS A 147 18.06 -2.28 13.74
CA LYS A 147 19.04 -1.17 13.81
C LYS A 147 20.40 -1.54 13.20
N SER A 148 20.95 -2.69 13.58
CA SER A 148 22.27 -3.13 13.10
C SER A 148 22.29 -3.40 11.59
N VAL A 149 21.18 -3.92 11.05
CA VAL A 149 21.00 -4.18 9.62
C VAL A 149 20.94 -2.86 8.85
N TYR A 150 20.04 -1.96 9.24
CA TYR A 150 19.87 -0.67 8.56
C TYR A 150 21.04 0.29 8.75
N LYS A 151 21.80 0.17 9.84
CA LYS A 151 23.04 0.93 10.01
C LYS A 151 24.12 0.51 9.00
N ARG A 152 24.14 -0.78 8.65
CA ARG A 152 25.07 -1.34 7.66
C ARG A 152 24.61 -1.04 6.24
N ASP A 153 23.31 -1.11 6.01
CA ASP A 153 22.67 -0.82 4.72
C ASP A 153 21.43 0.07 4.89
N PRO A 154 21.60 1.41 4.87
CA PRO A 154 20.48 2.35 4.98
C PRO A 154 19.55 2.34 3.76
N THR A 155 20.02 1.85 2.61
CA THR A 155 19.18 1.73 1.40
C THR A 155 18.09 0.70 1.62
N LEU A 156 18.37 -0.39 2.34
CA LEU A 156 17.36 -1.38 2.71
C LEU A 156 16.22 -0.78 3.55
N LEU A 157 16.51 0.18 4.44
CA LEU A 157 15.47 0.90 5.19
C LEU A 157 14.58 1.72 4.23
N ALA A 158 15.19 2.42 3.28
CA ALA A 158 14.48 3.19 2.27
C ALA A 158 13.55 2.30 1.44
N ASP A 159 14.06 1.17 0.95
CA ASP A 159 13.32 0.22 0.13
C ASP A 159 12.16 -0.40 0.90
N ASN A 160 12.39 -0.82 2.14
CA ASN A 160 11.34 -1.38 2.99
C ASN A 160 10.25 -0.34 3.28
N LYS A 161 10.61 0.93 3.51
CA LYS A 161 9.64 2.00 3.73
C LYS A 161 8.85 2.32 2.47
N LYS A 162 9.50 2.45 1.32
CA LYS A 162 8.83 2.68 0.02
C LYS A 162 7.85 1.54 -0.29
N LYS A 163 8.28 0.28 -0.15
CA LYS A 163 7.41 -0.89 -0.35
C LYS A 163 6.22 -0.91 0.60
N SER A 164 6.43 -0.57 1.87
CA SER A 164 5.35 -0.51 2.86
C SER A 164 4.33 0.58 2.53
N LEU A 165 4.77 1.77 2.09
CA LEU A 165 3.88 2.86 1.69
C LEU A 165 3.11 2.52 0.42
N TYR A 166 3.79 1.94 -0.57
CA TYR A 166 3.18 1.46 -1.80
C TYR A 166 2.11 0.39 -1.53
N PHE A 167 2.41 -0.59 -0.67
CA PHE A 167 1.46 -1.62 -0.27
C PHE A 167 0.21 -1.03 0.41
N SER A 168 0.40 -0.05 1.29
CA SER A 168 -0.71 0.68 1.92
C SER A 168 -1.57 1.40 0.87
N PHE A 169 -0.94 2.08 -0.09
CA PHE A 169 -1.64 2.76 -1.18
C PHE A 169 -2.48 1.79 -2.01
N VAL A 170 -1.88 0.69 -2.49
CA VAL A 170 -2.57 -0.35 -3.29
C VAL A 170 -3.72 -0.98 -2.51
N THR A 171 -3.52 -1.25 -1.21
CA THR A 171 -4.57 -1.81 -0.36
C THR A 171 -5.75 -0.85 -0.23
N MET A 172 -5.50 0.45 -0.06
CA MET A 172 -6.58 1.46 -0.03
C MET A 172 -7.27 1.60 -1.38
N ALA A 173 -6.51 1.56 -2.49
CA ALA A 173 -7.06 1.64 -3.83
C ALA A 173 -7.99 0.45 -4.12
N SER A 174 -7.57 -0.76 -3.75
CA SER A 174 -8.36 -1.99 -3.86
C SER A 174 -9.57 -1.98 -2.92
N THR A 175 -9.42 -1.52 -1.67
CA THR A 175 -10.54 -1.37 -0.72
C THR A 175 -11.61 -0.42 -1.26
N GLY A 176 -11.19 0.66 -1.91
CA GLY A 176 -12.07 1.64 -2.57
C GLY A 176 -12.72 1.16 -3.86
N GLY A 177 -12.31 0.00 -4.38
CA GLY A 177 -12.76 -0.50 -5.68
C GLY A 177 -12.24 0.31 -6.87
N PHE A 178 -11.02 0.86 -6.75
CA PHE A 178 -10.34 1.57 -7.83
C PHE A 178 -9.32 0.67 -8.58
N MET A 179 -9.09 -0.55 -8.09
CA MET A 179 -8.20 -1.58 -8.65
C MET A 179 -8.99 -2.81 -9.10
#